data_AF-C0VKS9-F1
#
_entry.id   AF-C0VKS9-F1
#
_cell.length_a   1.000
_cell.length_b   1.000
_cell.length_c   1.000
_cell.angle_alpha   90.00
_cell.angle_beta   90.00
_cell.angle_gamma   90.00
#
_symmetry.space_group_name_H-M   'P 1'
#
loop_
_entity.id
_entity.type
_entity.pdbx_description
1 polymer ?
#
loop_
_entity_poly.entity_id
_entity_poly.type
_entity_poly.pdbx_seq_one_letter_code
_entity_poly.pdbx_strand_id
1 'polypeptide(L)'
;MSQNNPYDLLYHEAEVLAAVDHFIQEVCLGSYDLYHQNFMIDLQKLVQSFKPIYNANFFYCNTVQIFIEVVNIVDHTLSLMPQADYDCIDCFDEMTVWHILTYIQSLSGCVKQQLIDFQQRELKNQQSLFDYTSSLINHYARLLVVR
;
A
#
# COMPACT_ATOMS: atom_id res chain seq x y z
N MET A 1 12.27 -2.36 29.64
CA MET A 1 12.09 -3.32 28.54
C MET A 1 10.59 -3.46 28.34
N SER A 2 9.99 -2.61 27.50
CA SER A 2 8.56 -2.73 27.15
C SER A 2 8.39 -3.96 26.29
N GLN A 3 7.54 -4.88 26.74
CA GLN A 3 7.06 -5.97 25.89
C GLN A 3 6.22 -5.32 24.78
N ASN A 4 6.74 -5.27 23.55
CA ASN A 4 5.96 -4.83 22.40
C ASN A 4 4.81 -5.82 22.24
N ASN A 5 3.58 -5.31 22.40
CA ASN A 5 2.37 -6.11 22.23
C ASN A 5 2.29 -6.55 20.76
N PRO A 6 2.05 -7.84 20.44
CA PRO A 6 1.94 -8.31 19.06
C PRO A 6 0.87 -7.56 18.25
N TYR A 7 -0.16 -7.03 18.91
CA TYR A 7 -1.18 -6.19 18.26
C TYR A 7 -0.66 -4.81 17.84
N ASP A 8 0.30 -4.23 18.58
CA ASP A 8 0.89 -2.93 18.24
C ASP A 8 1.79 -3.06 16.99
N LEU A 9 2.46 -4.21 16.85
CA LEU A 9 3.28 -4.52 15.68
C LEU A 9 2.41 -4.71 14.42
N LEU A 10 1.29 -5.42 14.55
CA LEU A 10 0.35 -5.64 13.44
C LEU A 10 -0.31 -4.33 12.99
N TYR A 11 -0.69 -3.47 13.94
CA TYR A 11 -1.28 -2.16 13.63
C TYR A 11 -0.28 -1.29 12.87
N HIS A 12 0.97 -1.26 13.32
CA HIS A 12 2.04 -0.54 12.64
C HIS A 12 2.30 -1.08 11.21
N GLU A 13 2.34 -2.41 11.04
CA GLU A 13 2.50 -3.01 9.71
C GLU A 13 1.36 -2.61 8.76
N ALA A 14 0.12 -2.70 9.21
CA ALA A 14 -1.05 -2.32 8.41
C ALA A 14 -1.04 -0.83 8.03
N GLU A 15 -0.64 0.05 8.95
CA GLU A 15 -0.50 1.49 8.72
C GLU A 15 0.55 1.79 7.64
N VAL A 16 1.72 1.15 7.73
CA VAL A 16 2.79 1.34 6.73
C VAL A 16 2.36 0.82 5.35
N LEU A 17 1.72 -0.36 5.28
CA LEU A 17 1.23 -0.91 4.02
C LEU A 17 0.13 -0.03 3.39
N ALA A 18 -0.76 0.54 4.21
CA ALA A 18 -1.77 1.48 3.74
C ALA A 18 -1.14 2.79 3.22
N ALA A 19 -0.11 3.30 3.89
CA ALA A 19 0.62 4.48 3.44
C ALA A 19 1.35 4.24 2.11
N VAL A 20 1.95 3.05 1.93
CA VAL A 20 2.54 2.61 0.67
C VAL A 20 1.49 2.52 -0.44
N ASP A 21 0.35 1.89 -0.16
CA ASP A 21 -0.75 1.77 -1.12
C ASP A 21 -1.23 3.15 -1.59
N HIS A 22 -1.48 4.06 -0.64
CA HIS A 22 -1.88 5.43 -0.92
C HIS A 22 -0.83 6.18 -1.76
N PHE A 23 0.44 6.14 -1.36
CA PHE A 23 1.53 6.80 -2.09
C PHE A 23 1.60 6.35 -3.56
N ILE A 24 1.57 5.04 -3.81
CA ILE A 24 1.63 4.50 -5.17
C ILE A 24 0.39 4.86 -5.98
N GLN A 25 -0.80 4.83 -5.37
CA GLN A 25 -2.03 5.28 -6.03
C GLN A 25 -1.96 6.74 -6.43
N GLU A 26 -1.54 7.64 -5.54
CA GLU A 26 -1.44 9.07 -5.83
C GLU A 26 -0.50 9.35 -7.02
N VAL A 27 0.65 8.67 -7.07
CA VAL A 27 1.60 8.79 -8.19
C VAL A 27 1.00 8.23 -9.49
N CYS A 28 0.30 7.08 -9.43
CA CYS A 28 -0.29 6.44 -10.62
C CYS A 28 -1.52 7.18 -11.17
N LEU A 29 -2.29 7.83 -10.31
CA LEU A 29 -3.51 8.53 -10.66
C LEU A 29 -3.27 10.00 -11.00
N GLY A 30 -2.04 10.49 -10.80
CA GLY A 30 -1.62 11.85 -11.15
C GLY A 30 -2.16 12.91 -10.20
N SER A 31 -2.56 12.52 -8.99
CA SER A 31 -3.00 13.42 -7.92
C SER A 31 -1.85 13.85 -7.00
N TYR A 32 -0.71 13.17 -7.08
CA TYR A 32 0.51 13.56 -6.39
C TYR A 32 1.12 14.82 -7.01
N ASP A 33 1.45 15.83 -6.20
CA ASP A 33 2.16 17.02 -6.67
C ASP A 33 3.64 16.70 -6.90
N LEU A 34 3.94 16.23 -8.11
CA LEU A 34 5.27 15.78 -8.55
C LEU A 34 6.30 16.93 -8.62
N TYR A 35 5.88 18.19 -8.52
CA TYR A 35 6.77 19.36 -8.57
C TYR A 35 7.24 19.83 -7.18
N HIS A 36 6.94 19.07 -6.13
CA HIS A 36 7.37 19.40 -4.77
C HIS A 36 8.40 18.40 -4.23
N GLN A 37 9.36 18.91 -3.45
CA GLN A 37 10.34 18.14 -2.67
C GLN A 37 9.70 17.04 -1.79
N ASN A 38 8.38 17.09 -1.62
CA ASN A 38 7.56 16.14 -0.89
C ASN A 38 7.72 14.69 -1.39
N PHE A 39 7.90 14.46 -2.70
CA PHE A 39 8.06 13.09 -3.23
C PHE A 39 9.22 12.35 -2.55
N MET A 40 10.37 13.01 -2.46
CA MET A 40 11.60 12.43 -1.93
C MET A 40 11.52 12.22 -0.42
N ILE A 41 10.92 13.19 0.28
CA ILE A 41 10.67 13.13 1.73
C ILE A 41 9.72 11.97 2.06
N ASP A 42 8.65 11.81 1.29
CA ASP A 42 7.68 10.74 1.50
C ASP A 42 8.27 9.39 1.14
N LEU A 43 9.01 9.30 0.02
CA LEU A 43 9.74 8.10 -0.38
C LEU A 43 10.73 7.68 0.72
N GLN A 44 11.52 8.61 1.25
CA GLN A 44 12.47 8.34 2.34
C GLN A 44 11.77 7.74 3.55
N LYS A 45 10.72 8.40 4.06
CA LYS A 45 9.98 7.93 5.24
C LYS A 45 9.35 6.55 5.01
N LEU A 46 8.78 6.33 3.83
CA LEU A 46 8.14 5.07 3.50
C LEU A 46 9.16 3.94 3.35
N VAL A 47 10.31 4.17 2.70
CA VAL A 47 11.38 3.17 2.58
C VAL A 47 11.87 2.75 3.97
N GLN A 48 12.15 3.72 4.84
CA GLN A 48 12.60 3.47 6.21
C GLN A 48 11.57 2.70 7.04
N SER A 49 10.28 3.01 6.89
CA SER A 49 9.20 2.35 7.64
C SER A 49 8.82 0.98 7.08
N PHE A 50 8.96 0.79 5.77
CA PHE A 50 8.59 -0.45 5.08
C PHE A 50 9.62 -1.56 5.23
N LYS A 51 10.92 -1.24 5.21
CA LYS A 51 11.98 -2.26 5.27
C LYS A 51 11.89 -3.22 6.47
N PRO A 52 11.61 -2.75 7.70
CA PRO A 52 11.48 -3.64 8.86
C PRO A 52 10.32 -4.65 8.75
N ILE A 53 9.28 -4.34 7.98
CA ILE A 53 8.07 -5.17 7.85
C ILE A 53 8.03 -6.00 6.57
N TYR A 54 8.96 -5.77 5.63
CA TYR A 54 8.99 -6.49 4.36
C TYR A 54 9.22 -8.00 4.57
N ASN A 55 8.36 -8.83 3.96
CA ASN A 55 8.48 -10.27 3.98
C ASN A 55 8.32 -10.86 2.58
N ALA A 56 9.40 -11.45 2.03
CA ALA A 56 9.40 -12.05 0.70
C ALA A 56 8.43 -13.23 0.52
N ASN A 57 7.92 -13.82 1.61
CA ASN A 57 6.97 -14.93 1.56
C ASN A 57 5.51 -14.48 1.46
N PHE A 58 5.23 -13.17 1.52
CA PHE A 58 3.87 -12.65 1.47
C PHE A 58 3.45 -12.29 0.05
N PHE A 59 2.21 -12.65 -0.29
CA PHE A 59 1.57 -12.23 -1.53
C PHE A 59 0.92 -10.87 -1.34
N TYR A 60 1.65 -9.83 -1.72
CA TYR A 60 1.16 -8.46 -1.62
C TYR A 60 0.28 -8.04 -2.81
N CYS A 61 -0.50 -6.98 -2.62
CA CYS A 61 -1.22 -6.30 -3.70
C CYS A 61 -0.26 -5.59 -4.67
N ASN A 62 -0.76 -5.18 -5.84
CA ASN A 62 0.06 -4.58 -6.90
C ASN A 62 0.82 -3.35 -6.40
N THR A 63 0.20 -2.49 -5.60
CA THR A 63 0.83 -1.26 -5.10
C THR A 63 2.04 -1.53 -4.23
N VAL A 64 1.95 -2.50 -3.32
CA VAL A 64 3.09 -2.90 -2.48
C VAL A 64 4.15 -3.64 -3.29
N GLN A 65 3.77 -4.45 -4.29
CA GLN A 65 4.73 -5.07 -5.21
C GLN A 65 5.54 -4.02 -6.00
N ILE A 66 4.86 -2.99 -6.51
CA ILE A 66 5.52 -1.85 -7.17
C ILE A 66 6.49 -1.17 -6.20
N PHE A 67 6.06 -0.95 -4.95
CA PHE A 67 6.91 -0.31 -3.96
C PHE A 67 8.14 -1.14 -3.58
N ILE A 68 8.04 -2.47 -3.55
CA ILE A 68 9.20 -3.36 -3.36
C ILE A 68 10.25 -3.12 -4.45
N GLU A 69 9.83 -3.00 -5.71
CA GLU A 69 10.77 -2.70 -6.80
C GLU A 69 11.32 -1.27 -6.71
N VAL A 70 10.54 -0.31 -6.25
CA VAL A 70 11.04 1.04 -5.93
C VAL A 70 12.11 0.98 -4.84
N VAL A 71 11.91 0.20 -3.79
CA VAL A 71 12.91 -0.02 -2.73
C VAL A 71 14.18 -0.66 -3.30
N ASN A 72 14.06 -1.63 -4.23
CA ASN A 72 15.21 -2.23 -4.91
C ASN A 72 16.00 -1.19 -5.73
N ILE A 73 15.31 -0.30 -6.45
CA ILE A 73 15.94 0.80 -7.19
C ILE A 73 16.68 1.74 -6.22
N VAL A 74 16.02 2.13 -5.12
CA VAL A 74 16.61 2.98 -4.07
C VAL A 74 17.86 2.35 -3.47
N ASP A 75 17.79 1.07 -3.08
CA ASP A 75 18.92 0.33 -2.52
C ASP A 75 20.10 0.27 -3.50
N HIS A 76 19.80 0.02 -4.78
CA HIS A 76 20.82 0.00 -5.82
C HIS A 76 21.48 1.38 -5.96
N THR A 77 20.71 2.46 -6.04
CA THR A 77 21.24 3.82 -6.13
C THR A 77 22.13 4.16 -4.93
N LEU A 78 21.67 3.88 -3.71
CA LEU A 78 22.45 4.13 -2.49
C LEU A 78 23.74 3.31 -2.47
N SER A 79 23.74 2.07 -2.98
CA SER A 79 24.95 1.25 -3.05
C SER A 79 26.07 1.83 -3.93
N LEU A 80 25.72 2.73 -4.85
CA LEU A 80 26.68 3.43 -5.73
C LEU A 80 27.26 4.68 -5.07
N MET A 81 26.69 5.14 -3.95
CA MET A 81 27.11 6.34 -3.23
C MET A 81 28.03 5.97 -2.05
N PRO A 82 29.16 6.68 -1.84
CA PRO A 82 30.04 6.40 -0.71
C PRO A 82 29.35 6.72 0.63
N GLN A 83 29.27 5.73 1.53
CA GLN A 83 28.72 5.89 2.89
C GLN A 83 27.26 6.40 2.93
N ALA A 84 26.46 6.08 1.92
CA ALA A 84 25.06 6.50 1.89
C ALA A 84 24.16 5.57 2.72
N ASP A 85 23.20 6.18 3.40
CA ASP A 85 22.10 5.54 4.08
C ASP A 85 20.76 6.05 3.50
N TYR A 86 19.64 5.62 4.08
CA TYR A 86 18.33 6.06 3.61
C TYR A 86 18.08 7.55 3.81
N ASP A 87 18.83 8.25 4.67
CA ASP A 87 18.69 9.69 4.80
C ASP A 87 19.20 10.43 3.55
N CYS A 88 20.09 9.80 2.77
CA CYS A 88 20.59 10.33 1.51
C CYS A 88 19.59 10.26 0.35
N ILE A 89 18.39 9.69 0.55
CA ILE A 89 17.35 9.66 -0.49
C ILE A 89 17.00 11.08 -0.90
N ASP A 90 16.90 12.05 0.01
CA ASP A 90 16.59 13.44 -0.30
C ASP A 90 17.58 14.13 -1.28
N CYS A 91 18.77 13.54 -1.44
CA CYS A 91 19.85 14.01 -2.29
C CYS A 91 19.87 13.35 -3.68
N PHE A 92 18.93 12.48 -4.07
CA PHE A 92 18.98 11.90 -5.42
C PHE A 92 18.83 12.98 -6.49
N ASP A 93 19.58 12.78 -7.57
CA ASP A 93 19.52 13.64 -8.74
C ASP A 93 18.18 13.48 -9.49
N GLU A 94 17.87 14.48 -10.31
CA GLU A 94 16.62 14.56 -11.09
C GLU A 94 16.39 13.35 -12.00
N MET A 95 17.46 12.77 -12.57
CA MET A 95 17.35 11.60 -13.46
C MET A 95 16.92 10.36 -12.67
N THR A 96 17.49 10.16 -11.49
CA THR A 96 17.10 9.08 -10.57
C THR A 96 15.64 9.23 -10.13
N VAL A 97 15.22 10.44 -9.74
CA VAL A 97 13.82 10.71 -9.36
C VAL A 97 12.88 10.44 -10.54
N TRP A 98 13.23 10.93 -11.72
CA TRP A 98 12.44 10.74 -12.93
C TRP A 98 12.32 9.26 -13.30
N HIS A 99 13.38 8.47 -13.12
CA HIS A 99 13.36 7.03 -13.35
C HIS A 99 12.35 6.32 -12.43
N ILE A 100 12.39 6.60 -11.12
CA ILE A 100 11.45 6.02 -10.15
C ILE A 100 10.01 6.41 -10.48
N LEU A 101 9.75 7.69 -10.76
CA LEU A 101 8.43 8.19 -11.11
C LEU A 101 7.88 7.52 -12.37
N THR A 102 8.70 7.49 -13.43
CA THR A 102 8.31 6.88 -14.70
C THR A 102 8.04 5.38 -14.54
N TYR A 103 8.84 4.69 -13.73
CA TYR A 103 8.61 3.29 -13.38
C TYR A 103 7.22 3.09 -12.75
N ILE A 104 6.91 3.83 -11.67
CA ILE A 104 5.61 3.72 -10.99
C ILE A 104 4.46 4.03 -11.96
N GLN A 105 4.56 5.13 -12.72
CA GLN A 105 3.52 5.56 -13.65
C GLN A 105 3.29 4.57 -14.80
N SER A 106 4.34 3.88 -15.26
CA SER A 106 4.22 2.84 -16.30
C SER A 106 3.33 1.67 -15.86
N LEU A 107 3.19 1.45 -14.55
CA LEU A 107 2.38 0.39 -13.95
C LEU A 107 0.98 0.87 -13.52
N SER A 108 0.62 2.13 -13.79
CA SER A 108 -0.67 2.72 -13.42
C SER A 108 -1.89 1.91 -13.91
N GLY A 109 -1.77 1.20 -15.04
CA GLY A 109 -2.82 0.34 -15.57
C GLY A 109 -3.22 -0.80 -14.61
N CYS A 110 -2.26 -1.49 -14.00
CA CYS A 110 -2.56 -2.58 -13.08
C CYS A 110 -3.12 -2.08 -11.74
N VAL A 111 -2.70 -0.89 -11.30
CA VAL A 111 -3.23 -0.24 -10.10
C VAL A 111 -4.69 0.18 -10.32
N LYS A 112 -5.00 0.80 -11.45
CA LYS A 112 -6.38 1.16 -11.82
C LYS A 112 -7.29 -0.06 -11.90
N GLN A 113 -6.82 -1.15 -12.51
CA GLN A 113 -7.59 -2.39 -12.57
C GLN A 113 -7.83 -2.98 -11.18
N GLN A 114 -6.80 -3.03 -10.32
CA GLN A 114 -6.94 -3.49 -8.94
C GLN A 114 -8.02 -2.69 -8.17
N LEU A 115 -8.06 -1.38 -8.35
CA LEU A 115 -9.04 -0.50 -7.71
C LEU A 115 -10.47 -0.81 -8.21
N ILE A 116 -10.65 -0.99 -9.52
CA ILE A 116 -11.93 -1.39 -10.12
C ILE A 116 -12.38 -2.73 -9.55
N ASP A 117 -11.49 -3.73 -9.52
CA ASP A 117 -11.80 -5.06 -9.01
C ASP A 117 -12.17 -5.02 -7.52
N PHE A 118 -11.48 -4.19 -6.74
CA PHE A 118 -11.79 -3.97 -5.32
C PHE A 118 -13.19 -3.37 -5.15
N GLN A 119 -13.54 -2.31 -5.89
CA GLN A 119 -14.87 -1.70 -5.84
C GLN A 119 -15.97 -2.68 -6.22
N GLN A 120 -15.74 -3.49 -7.26
CA GLN A 120 -16.70 -4.53 -7.66
C GLN A 120 -16.88 -5.60 -6.59
N ARG A 121 -15.80 -6.01 -5.91
CA ARG A 121 -15.89 -6.95 -4.78
C ARG A 121 -16.68 -6.34 -3.63
N GLU A 122 -16.46 -5.08 -3.30
CA GLU A 122 -17.20 -4.40 -2.23
C GLU A 122 -18.71 -4.35 -2.51
N LEU A 123 -19.11 -4.02 -3.74
CA LEU A 123 -20.53 -4.04 -4.12
C LEU A 123 -21.15 -5.45 -3.97
N LYS A 124 -20.42 -6.50 -4.37
CA LYS A 124 -20.88 -7.89 -4.20
C LYS A 124 -20.95 -8.31 -2.74
N ASN A 125 -19.99 -7.88 -1.93
CA ASN A 125 -19.96 -8.14 -0.49
C ASN A 125 -21.16 -7.50 0.20
N GLN A 126 -21.47 -6.25 -0.12
CA GLN A 126 -22.63 -5.53 0.41
C GLN A 126 -23.95 -6.24 0.09
N GLN A 127 -24.14 -6.64 -1.17
CA GLN A 127 -25.33 -7.41 -1.57
C GLN A 127 -25.42 -8.74 -0.81
N SER A 128 -24.31 -9.47 -0.72
CA SER A 128 -24.27 -10.77 -0.04
C SER A 128 -24.59 -10.64 1.46
N LEU A 129 -24.09 -9.59 2.12
CA LEU A 129 -24.41 -9.29 3.51
C LEU A 129 -25.89 -8.94 3.71
N PHE A 130 -26.48 -8.18 2.79
CA PHE A 130 -27.91 -7.87 2.82
C PHE A 130 -28.77 -9.13 2.69
N ASP A 131 -28.45 -10.00 1.71
CA ASP A 131 -29.17 -11.25 1.48
C ASP A 131 -29.06 -12.20 2.67
N TYR A 132 -27.84 -12.33 3.22
CA TYR A 132 -27.58 -13.15 4.41
C TYR A 132 -28.38 -12.65 5.63
N THR A 133 -28.34 -11.34 5.89
CA THR A 133 -29.05 -10.74 7.04
C THR A 133 -30.56 -10.90 6.89
N SER A 134 -31.09 -10.70 5.68
CA SER A 134 -32.52 -10.89 5.38
C SER A 134 -32.95 -12.34 5.58
N SER A 135 -32.13 -13.31 5.16
CA SER A 135 -32.37 -14.74 5.39
C SER A 135 -32.40 -15.07 6.89
N LEU A 136 -31.43 -14.55 7.64
CA LEU A 136 -31.32 -14.74 9.08
C LEU A 136 -32.56 -14.20 9.83
N ILE A 137 -32.98 -12.98 9.50
CA ILE A 137 -34.18 -12.36 10.08
C ILE A 137 -35.42 -13.20 9.77
N ASN A 138 -35.62 -13.60 8.52
CA ASN A 138 -36.76 -14.41 8.11
C ASN A 138 -36.79 -15.78 8.81
N HIS A 139 -35.62 -16.41 8.98
CA HIS A 139 -35.51 -17.67 9.70
C HIS A 139 -35.96 -17.53 11.16
N TYR A 140 -35.47 -16.53 11.88
CA TYR A 140 -35.86 -16.31 13.27
C TYR A 140 -37.31 -15.83 13.43
N ALA A 141 -37.82 -15.01 12.51
CA ALA A 141 -39.22 -14.61 12.51
C ALA A 141 -40.16 -15.83 12.40
N ARG A 142 -39.83 -16.80 11.53
CA ARG A 142 -40.58 -18.06 11.43
C ARG A 142 -40.55 -18.86 12.73
N LEU A 143 -39.40 -18.94 13.41
CA LEU A 143 -39.29 -19.64 14.69
C LEU A 143 -40.16 -19.00 15.79
N LEU A 144 -40.36 -17.68 15.75
CA LEU A 144 -41.21 -16.97 16.70
C LEU A 144 -42.71 -17.20 16.47
N VAL A 145 -43.13 -17.44 15.22
CA VAL A 145 -44.55 -17.68 14.86
C VAL A 145 -44.99 -19.13 15.13
N VAL A 146 -44.05 -20.07 15.23
CA VAL A 146 -44.34 -21.51 15.47
C VAL A 146 -44.32 -21.86 16.98
N ARG A 147 -44.40 -20.86 17.87
CA ARG A 147 -44.66 -21.05 19.31
C ARG A 147 -46.13 -20.82 19.62
#